data_AF-A0A484S6Z5-F1
#
_entry.id   AF-A0A484S6Z5-F1
#
_cell.length_a   1.000
_cell.length_b   1.000
_cell.length_c   1.000
_cell.angle_alpha   90.00
_cell.angle_beta   90.00
_cell.angle_gamma   90.00
#
_symmetry.space_group_name_H-M   'P 1'
#
loop_
_entity.id
_entity.type
_entity.pdbx_description
1 polymer ?
#
loop_
_entity_poly.entity_id
_entity_poly.type
_entity_poly.pdbx_seq_one_letter_code
_entity_poly.pdbx_strand_id
1 'polypeptide(L)'
;MMTRRAQLIALAAAVLLAAYLAWTVQGWRMGEALAEERRRHAVTRTVHAAAAETAQRRERDEEKRRFAAMETLRHEADLALAAAVQRERDAGAVRLREALADYTARHRARSSPAPAQPGAPAGDPIGLLAVVLGDLDDMAGLYAAQADRARIAGLTCERAYDALTAGKVATP
;
A
#
# COMPACT_ATOMS: atom_id res chain seq x y z
N MET A 1 -49.76 -84.34 0.27
CA MET A 1 -50.71 -83.22 0.42
C MET A 1 -50.11 -82.22 1.39
N MET A 2 -49.70 -81.04 0.92
CA MET A 2 -49.18 -80.00 1.80
C MET A 2 -50.32 -79.39 2.62
N THR A 3 -50.08 -79.12 3.90
CA THR A 3 -51.05 -78.48 4.78
C THR A 3 -51.23 -77.01 4.36
N ARG A 4 -52.46 -76.46 4.45
CA ARG A 4 -52.77 -75.06 4.08
C ARG A 4 -51.80 -74.04 4.69
N ARG A 5 -51.27 -74.31 5.89
CA ARG A 5 -50.27 -73.48 6.57
C ARG A 5 -48.96 -73.39 5.78
N ALA A 6 -48.47 -74.50 5.24
CA ALA A 6 -47.25 -74.52 4.43
C ALA A 6 -47.41 -73.72 3.12
N GLN A 7 -48.59 -73.77 2.50
CA GLN A 7 -48.89 -72.97 1.30
C GLN A 7 -48.89 -71.46 1.59
N LEU A 8 -49.46 -71.03 2.73
CA LEU A 8 -49.47 -69.62 3.13
C LEU A 8 -48.06 -69.09 3.43
N ILE A 9 -47.22 -69.89 4.10
CA ILE A 9 -45.83 -69.51 4.40
C ILE A 9 -45.03 -69.37 3.10
N ALA A 10 -45.18 -70.31 2.16
CA ALA A 10 -44.49 -70.25 0.88
C ALA A 10 -44.87 -69.01 0.06
N LEU A 11 -46.16 -68.66 0.03
CA LEU A 11 -46.63 -67.44 -0.65
C LEU A 11 -46.09 -66.17 0.01
N ALA A 12 -46.11 -66.09 1.34
CA ALA A 12 -45.55 -64.95 2.06
C ALA A 12 -44.05 -64.78 1.79
N ALA A 13 -43.29 -65.89 1.79
CA ALA A 13 -41.87 -65.87 1.48
C ALA A 13 -41.60 -65.41 0.03
N ALA A 14 -42.39 -65.87 -0.93
CA ALA A 14 -42.28 -65.45 -2.33
C ALA A 14 -42.56 -63.96 -2.53
N VAL A 15 -43.57 -63.41 -1.85
CA VAL A 15 -43.90 -61.97 -1.89
C VAL A 15 -42.77 -61.15 -1.28
N LEU A 16 -42.21 -61.56 -0.14
CA LEU A 16 -41.10 -60.86 0.50
C LEU A 16 -39.83 -60.88 -0.38
N LEU A 17 -39.53 -62.02 -1.01
CA LEU A 17 -38.42 -62.14 -1.95
C LEU A 17 -38.61 -61.22 -3.17
N ALA A 18 -39.81 -61.20 -3.76
CA ALA A 18 -40.11 -60.32 -4.88
C ALA A 18 -39.99 -58.83 -4.51
N ALA A 19 -40.48 -58.45 -3.32
CA ALA A 19 -40.34 -57.09 -2.81
C ALA A 19 -38.88 -56.69 -2.57
N TYR A 20 -38.08 -57.59 -1.99
CA TYR A 20 -36.65 -57.37 -1.78
C TYR A 20 -35.89 -57.20 -3.10
N LEU A 21 -36.12 -58.09 -4.07
CA LEU A 21 -35.50 -58.00 -5.39
C LEU A 21 -35.91 -56.71 -6.11
N ALA A 22 -37.20 -56.35 -6.08
CA ALA A 22 -37.68 -55.09 -6.65
C ALA A 22 -37.02 -53.87 -5.99
N TRP A 23 -36.85 -53.88 -4.66
CA TRP A 23 -36.15 -52.82 -3.93
C TRP A 23 -34.68 -52.69 -4.36
N THR A 24 -33.97 -53.82 -4.50
CA THR A 24 -32.55 -53.81 -4.91
C THR A 24 -32.36 -53.24 -6.32
N VAL A 25 -33.18 -53.67 -7.28
CA VAL A 25 -33.14 -53.18 -8.67
C VAL A 25 -33.51 -51.69 -8.72
N GLN A 26 -34.52 -51.27 -7.95
CA GLN A 26 -34.89 -49.86 -7.84
C GLN A 26 -33.76 -49.02 -7.24
N GLY A 27 -33.05 -49.56 -6.25
CA GLY A 27 -31.87 -48.94 -5.65
C GLY A 27 -30.73 -48.74 -6.66
N TRP A 28 -30.47 -49.72 -7.53
CA TRP A 28 -29.45 -49.60 -8.58
C TRP A 28 -29.82 -48.51 -9.60
N ARG A 29 -31.06 -48.48 -10.07
CA ARG A 29 -31.56 -47.46 -11.01
C ARG A 29 -31.45 -46.04 -10.44
N MET A 30 -31.79 -45.86 -9.17
CA MET A 30 -31.66 -44.56 -8.50
C MET A 30 -30.19 -44.20 -8.24
N GLY A 31 -29.32 -45.20 -7.98
CA GLY A 31 -27.89 -45.00 -7.81
C GLY A 31 -27.22 -44.38 -9.04
N GLU A 32 -27.58 -44.84 -10.25
CA GLU A 32 -27.09 -44.26 -11.51
C GLU A 32 -27.53 -42.80 -11.68
N ALA A 33 -28.80 -42.50 -11.43
CA ALA A 33 -29.32 -41.14 -11.50
C ALA A 33 -28.63 -40.19 -10.50
N LEU A 34 -28.38 -40.66 -9.27
CA LEU A 34 -27.62 -39.91 -8.26
C LEU A 34 -26.16 -39.72 -8.66
N ALA A 35 -25.53 -40.73 -9.28
CA ALA A 35 -24.15 -40.64 -9.74
C ALA A 35 -24.00 -39.61 -10.86
N GLU A 36 -24.94 -39.58 -11.80
CA GLU A 36 -24.98 -38.60 -12.90
C GLU A 36 -25.16 -37.18 -12.37
N GLU A 37 -26.10 -36.95 -11.45
CA GLU A 37 -26.32 -35.62 -10.87
C GLU A 37 -25.10 -35.13 -10.07
N ARG A 38 -24.45 -36.02 -9.32
CA ARG A 38 -23.19 -35.71 -8.62
C ARG A 38 -22.07 -35.32 -9.59
N ARG A 39 -21.96 -35.99 -10.74
CA ARG A 39 -20.97 -35.63 -11.78
C ARG A 39 -21.25 -34.25 -12.34
N ARG A 40 -22.51 -33.94 -12.67
CA ARG A 40 -22.92 -32.61 -13.15
C ARG A 40 -22.60 -31.53 -12.12
N HIS A 41 -22.97 -31.73 -10.86
CA HIS A 41 -22.63 -30.80 -9.80
C HIS A 41 -21.13 -30.62 -9.61
N ALA A 42 -20.34 -31.70 -9.71
CA ALA A 42 -18.89 -31.62 -9.62
C ALA A 42 -18.31 -30.77 -10.76
N VAL A 43 -18.73 -31.01 -12.01
CA VAL A 43 -18.31 -30.24 -13.18
C VAL A 43 -18.70 -28.77 -13.02
N THR A 44 -19.96 -28.49 -12.68
CA THR A 44 -20.45 -27.12 -12.47
C THR A 44 -19.65 -26.38 -11.39
N ARG A 45 -19.34 -27.05 -10.26
CA ARG A 45 -18.49 -26.46 -9.21
C ARG A 45 -17.09 -26.15 -9.72
N THR A 46 -16.47 -27.04 -10.49
CA THR A 46 -15.13 -26.78 -11.07
C THR A 46 -15.13 -25.61 -12.05
N VAL A 47 -16.16 -25.50 -12.90
CA VAL A 47 -16.30 -24.39 -13.84
C VAL A 47 -16.48 -23.05 -13.10
N HIS A 48 -17.35 -23.01 -12.09
CA HIS A 48 -17.53 -21.80 -11.28
C HIS A 48 -16.27 -21.43 -10.50
N ALA A 49 -15.55 -22.41 -9.94
CA ALA A 49 -14.30 -22.17 -9.24
C ALA A 49 -13.22 -21.61 -10.19
N ALA A 50 -13.07 -22.19 -11.39
CA ALA A 50 -12.15 -21.69 -12.40
C ALA A 50 -12.54 -20.29 -12.89
N ALA A 51 -13.83 -20.03 -13.12
CA ALA A 51 -14.34 -18.71 -13.50
C ALA A 51 -14.04 -17.67 -12.41
N ALA A 52 -14.30 -18.00 -11.13
CA ALA A 52 -13.98 -17.13 -10.01
C ALA A 52 -12.47 -16.86 -9.89
N GLU A 53 -11.63 -17.87 -10.06
CA GLU A 53 -10.17 -17.71 -10.04
C GLU A 53 -9.69 -16.79 -11.17
N THR A 54 -10.18 -16.99 -12.39
CA THR A 54 -9.82 -16.14 -13.54
C THR A 54 -10.28 -14.69 -13.35
N ALA A 55 -11.48 -14.47 -12.81
CA ALA A 55 -11.96 -13.13 -12.47
C ALA A 55 -11.06 -12.47 -11.42
N GLN A 56 -10.74 -13.17 -10.34
CA GLN A 56 -9.83 -12.65 -9.31
C GLN A 56 -8.41 -12.38 -9.85
N ARG A 57 -7.90 -13.21 -10.76
CA ARG A 57 -6.59 -12.97 -11.39
C ARG A 57 -6.61 -11.68 -12.21
N ARG A 58 -7.67 -11.42 -12.98
CA ARG A 58 -7.83 -10.18 -13.76
C ARG A 58 -7.84 -8.95 -12.85
N GLU A 59 -8.62 -8.98 -11.78
CA GLU A 59 -8.66 -7.87 -10.81
C GLU A 59 -7.29 -7.62 -10.17
N ARG A 60 -6.59 -8.68 -9.76
CA ARG A 60 -5.22 -8.55 -9.22
C ARG A 60 -4.23 -8.01 -10.25
N ASP A 61 -4.35 -8.39 -11.51
CA ASP A 61 -3.47 -7.90 -12.57
C ASP A 61 -3.74 -6.41 -12.88
N GLU A 62 -5.01 -6.00 -12.84
CA GLU A 62 -5.37 -4.58 -12.94
C GLU A 62 -4.86 -3.77 -11.74
N GLU A 63 -5.02 -4.29 -10.52
CA GLU A 63 -4.51 -3.66 -9.30
C GLU A 63 -2.98 -3.49 -9.38
N LYS A 64 -2.25 -4.54 -9.80
CA LYS A 64 -0.80 -4.46 -10.03
C LYS A 64 -0.42 -3.43 -11.08
N ARG A 65 -1.17 -3.35 -12.20
CA ARG A 65 -0.94 -2.33 -13.23
C ARG A 65 -1.14 -0.92 -12.69
N ARG A 66 -2.22 -0.68 -11.95
CA ARG A 66 -2.50 0.62 -11.31
C ARG A 66 -1.44 0.98 -10.30
N PHE A 67 -1.03 0.02 -9.46
CA PHE A 67 0.02 0.22 -8.48
C PHE A 67 1.37 0.54 -9.14
N ALA A 68 1.76 -0.22 -10.17
CA ALA A 68 3.00 0.04 -10.91
C ALA A 68 3.00 1.44 -11.54
N ALA A 69 1.89 1.87 -12.15
CA ALA A 69 1.77 3.21 -12.71
C ALA A 69 1.88 4.30 -11.63
N MET A 70 1.25 4.11 -10.47
CA MET A 70 1.36 5.04 -9.35
C MET A 70 2.78 5.10 -8.79
N GLU A 71 3.48 3.96 -8.73
CA GLU A 71 4.86 3.90 -8.26
C GLU A 71 5.82 4.62 -9.20
N THR A 72 5.64 4.49 -10.51
CA THR A 72 6.39 5.28 -11.50
C THR A 72 6.18 6.77 -11.31
N LEU A 73 4.91 7.22 -11.17
CA LEU A 73 4.59 8.63 -10.95
C LEU A 73 5.19 9.17 -9.64
N ARG A 74 5.15 8.38 -8.57
CA ARG A 74 5.79 8.73 -7.29
C ARG A 74 7.30 8.87 -7.45
N HIS A 75 7.93 7.90 -8.08
CA HIS A 75 9.37 7.92 -8.30
C HIS A 75 9.81 9.14 -9.12
N GLU A 76 9.09 9.45 -10.20
CA GLU A 76 9.34 10.65 -11.01
C GLU A 76 9.12 11.94 -10.21
N ALA A 77 8.06 12.01 -9.41
CA ALA A 77 7.79 13.15 -8.54
C ALA A 77 8.89 13.35 -7.47
N ASP A 78 9.38 12.27 -6.87
CA ASP A 78 10.47 12.30 -5.89
C ASP A 78 11.78 12.79 -6.51
N LEU A 79 12.10 12.31 -7.72
CA LEU A 79 13.27 12.80 -8.47
C LEU A 79 13.14 14.28 -8.83
N ALA A 80 11.97 14.71 -9.29
CA ALA A 80 11.69 16.11 -9.63
C ALA A 80 11.78 17.02 -8.39
N LEU A 81 11.25 16.56 -7.25
CA LEU A 81 11.32 17.26 -5.98
C LEU A 81 12.77 17.36 -5.49
N ALA A 82 13.52 16.26 -5.51
CA ALA A 82 14.94 16.26 -5.13
C ALA A 82 15.74 17.24 -5.99
N ALA A 83 15.52 17.25 -7.32
CA ALA A 83 16.16 18.19 -8.23
C ALA A 83 15.75 19.65 -7.95
N ALA A 84 14.49 19.92 -7.63
CA ALA A 84 14.01 21.25 -7.27
C ALA A 84 14.64 21.75 -5.96
N VAL A 85 14.71 20.89 -4.94
CA VAL A 85 15.36 21.19 -3.65
C VAL A 85 16.84 21.49 -3.85
N GLN A 86 17.56 20.71 -4.67
CA GLN A 86 18.97 20.98 -4.97
C GLN A 86 19.16 22.33 -5.69
N ARG A 87 18.34 22.63 -6.70
CA ARG A 87 18.39 23.93 -7.38
C ARG A 87 18.16 25.10 -6.41
N GLU A 88 17.23 24.96 -5.48
CA GLU A 88 16.97 26.01 -4.49
C GLU A 88 18.12 26.14 -3.48
N ARG A 89 18.76 25.03 -3.07
CA ARG A 89 19.97 25.06 -2.24
C ARG A 89 21.11 25.78 -2.95
N ASP A 90 21.36 25.48 -4.22
CA ASP A 90 22.40 26.13 -5.01
C ASP A 90 22.13 27.63 -5.18
N ALA A 91 20.89 27.99 -5.50
CA ALA A 91 20.46 29.39 -5.60
C ALA A 91 20.60 30.11 -4.24
N GLY A 92 20.20 29.46 -3.15
CA GLY A 92 20.38 29.96 -1.79
C GLY A 92 21.84 30.21 -1.44
N ALA A 93 22.73 29.28 -1.78
CA ALA A 93 24.17 29.43 -1.56
C ALA A 93 24.77 30.59 -2.36
N VAL A 94 24.30 30.83 -3.60
CA VAL A 94 24.69 32.02 -4.40
C VAL A 94 24.23 33.29 -3.71
N ARG A 95 22.95 33.39 -3.34
CA ARG A 95 22.40 34.57 -2.63
C ARG A 95 23.13 34.86 -1.33
N LEU A 96 23.50 33.81 -0.58
CA LEU A 96 24.28 33.95 0.65
C LEU A 96 25.68 34.51 0.39
N ARG A 97 26.39 33.99 -0.62
CA ARG A 97 27.72 34.50 -1.02
C ARG A 97 27.66 35.96 -1.46
N GLU A 98 26.65 36.32 -2.25
CA GLU A 98 26.43 37.72 -2.68
C GLU A 98 26.14 38.64 -1.50
N ALA A 99 25.25 38.24 -0.58
CA ALA A 99 24.93 39.00 0.62
C ALA A 99 26.16 39.19 1.53
N LEU A 100 27.01 38.16 1.65
CA LEU A 100 28.25 38.25 2.42
C LEU A 100 29.28 39.16 1.74
N ALA A 101 29.41 39.09 0.41
CA ALA A 101 30.31 39.96 -0.34
C ALA A 101 29.89 41.44 -0.23
N ASP A 102 28.60 41.72 -0.37
CA ASP A 102 28.03 43.05 -0.21
C ASP A 102 28.19 43.57 1.24
N TYR A 103 27.91 42.75 2.24
CA TYR A 103 28.14 43.08 3.65
C TYR A 103 29.62 43.43 3.91
N THR A 104 30.55 42.58 3.48
CA THR A 104 31.98 42.82 3.68
C THR A 104 32.48 44.05 2.93
N ALA A 105 31.97 44.35 1.73
CA ALA A 105 32.31 45.57 0.98
C ALA A 105 31.85 46.83 1.71
N ARG A 106 30.60 46.87 2.20
CA ARG A 106 30.04 48.00 2.95
C ARG A 106 30.79 48.27 4.25
N HIS A 107 31.27 47.22 4.92
CA HIS A 107 31.95 47.33 6.20
C HIS A 107 33.46 47.53 6.08
N ARG A 108 34.13 47.05 5.02
CA ARG A 108 35.54 47.39 4.73
C ARG A 108 35.74 48.87 4.40
N ALA A 109 34.81 49.47 3.65
CA ALA A 109 34.89 50.89 3.29
C ALA A 109 34.76 51.85 4.50
N ARG A 110 34.27 51.36 5.65
CA ARG A 110 34.16 52.11 6.90
C ARG A 110 35.39 52.00 7.82
N SER A 111 36.38 51.18 7.49
CA SER A 111 37.65 51.14 8.20
C SER A 111 38.51 52.33 7.77
N SER A 112 38.50 53.39 8.58
CA SER A 112 39.29 54.62 8.39
C SER A 112 40.78 54.37 8.07
N PRO A 113 41.41 55.16 7.19
CA PRO A 113 42.86 55.25 7.08
C PRO A 113 43.38 56.20 8.16
N ALA A 114 43.20 55.86 9.43
CA ALA A 114 43.91 56.51 10.52
C ALA A 114 45.04 55.56 10.96
N PRO A 115 46.28 56.03 11.14
CA PRO A 115 47.38 55.17 11.56
C PRO A 115 47.12 54.72 13.01
N ALA A 116 46.54 53.54 13.17
CA ALA A 116 46.45 52.89 14.46
C ALA A 116 47.82 52.27 14.81
N GLN A 117 48.27 52.49 16.04
CA GLN A 117 49.48 51.87 16.59
C GLN A 117 49.46 50.35 16.39
N PRO A 118 50.62 49.69 16.21
CA PRO A 118 50.69 48.25 16.02
C PRO A 118 50.31 47.51 17.33
N GLY A 119 49.02 47.25 17.51
CA GLY A 119 48.50 46.23 18.40
C GLY A 119 48.37 44.90 17.66
N ALA A 120 48.58 43.78 18.36
CA ALA A 120 48.51 42.43 17.80
C ALA A 120 47.23 42.23 16.95
N PRO A 121 47.30 41.53 15.80
CA PRO A 121 46.17 41.40 14.91
C PRO A 121 44.99 40.78 15.65
N ALA A 122 43.89 41.54 15.73
CA ALA A 122 42.62 41.03 16.21
C ALA A 122 42.19 39.86 15.31
N GLY A 123 41.89 38.70 15.91
CA GLY A 123 41.60 37.45 15.21
C GLY A 123 40.51 37.58 14.16
N ASP A 124 40.57 36.74 13.12
CA ASP A 124 39.72 36.75 11.91
C ASP A 124 38.21 36.75 12.26
N PRO A 125 37.57 37.94 12.32
CA PRO A 125 36.18 38.04 12.75
C PRO A 125 35.22 37.60 11.63
N ILE A 126 35.69 37.60 10.38
CA ILE A 126 34.92 37.15 9.22
C ILE A 126 34.90 35.62 9.17
N GLY A 127 36.02 34.97 9.46
CA GLY A 127 36.10 33.51 9.62
C GLY A 127 35.17 33.01 10.73
N LEU A 128 35.15 33.69 11.88
CA LEU A 128 34.22 33.37 12.97
C LEU A 128 32.76 33.50 12.55
N LEU A 129 32.40 34.59 11.86
CA LEU A 129 31.05 34.78 11.32
C LEU A 129 30.66 33.66 10.35
N ALA A 130 31.57 33.27 9.45
CA ALA A 130 31.32 32.19 8.49
C ALA A 130 31.06 30.84 9.18
N VAL A 131 31.82 30.53 10.24
CA VAL A 131 31.60 29.32 11.05
C VAL A 131 30.24 29.37 11.76
N VAL A 132 29.92 30.48 12.43
CA VAL A 132 28.65 30.62 13.16
C VAL A 132 27.45 30.56 12.20
N LEU A 133 27.54 31.21 11.04
CA LEU A 133 26.48 31.14 10.03
C LEU A 133 26.34 29.73 9.44
N GLY A 134 27.44 29.00 9.26
CA GLY A 134 27.42 27.59 8.86
C GLY A 134 26.72 26.71 9.89
N ASP A 135 27.12 26.81 11.17
CA ASP A 135 26.52 26.04 12.26
C ASP A 135 25.01 26.34 12.43
N LEU A 136 24.62 27.61 12.24
CA LEU A 136 23.20 28.00 12.30
C LEU A 136 22.39 27.46 11.12
N ASP A 137 22.95 27.41 9.91
CA ASP A 137 22.29 26.83 8.74
C ASP A 137 22.09 25.32 8.90
N ASP A 138 23.12 24.61 9.39
CA ASP A 138 23.04 23.18 9.69
C ASP A 138 21.96 22.87 10.73
N MET A 139 21.92 23.65 11.81
CA MET A 139 20.88 23.53 12.83
C MET A 139 19.48 23.83 12.26
N ALA A 140 19.35 24.88 11.44
CA ALA A 140 18.08 25.21 10.79
C ALA A 140 17.61 24.06 9.89
N GLY A 141 18.53 23.40 9.17
CA GLY A 141 18.26 22.22 8.36
C GLY A 141 17.70 21.05 9.18
N LEU A 142 18.26 20.78 10.36
CA LEU A 142 17.77 19.74 11.27
C LEU A 142 16.35 20.04 11.79
N TYR A 143 16.08 21.30 12.17
CA TYR A 143 14.75 21.70 12.64
C TYR A 143 13.70 21.61 11.52
N ALA A 144 14.05 22.07 10.31
CA ALA A 144 13.16 21.96 9.14
C ALA A 144 12.80 20.49 8.85
N ALA A 145 13.79 19.59 8.84
CA ALA A 145 13.56 18.17 8.62
C ALA A 145 12.66 17.51 9.68
N GLN A 146 12.75 17.95 10.94
CA GLN A 146 11.86 17.47 11.99
C GLN A 146 10.43 18.03 11.82
N ALA A 147 10.30 19.31 11.48
CA ALA A 147 9.01 19.95 11.24
C ALA A 147 8.28 19.32 10.05
N ASP A 148 8.99 19.04 8.96
CA ASP A 148 8.42 18.38 7.78
C ASP A 148 7.94 16.96 8.11
N ARG A 149 8.72 16.19 8.88
CA ARG A 149 8.30 14.85 9.35
C ARG A 149 7.02 14.92 10.20
N ALA A 150 6.96 15.86 11.14
CA ALA A 150 5.77 16.05 11.97
C ALA A 150 4.54 16.44 11.13
N ARG A 151 4.72 17.34 10.16
CA ARG A 151 3.65 17.78 9.25
C ARG A 151 3.14 16.63 8.39
N ILE A 152 4.02 15.83 7.79
CA ILE A 152 3.64 14.67 6.98
C ILE A 152 2.85 13.66 7.83
N ALA A 153 3.30 13.39 9.05
CA ALA A 153 2.59 12.50 9.98
C ALA A 153 1.18 13.05 10.31
N GLY A 154 1.07 14.33 10.63
CA GLY A 154 -0.21 14.99 10.92
C GLY A 154 -1.20 14.91 9.75
N LEU A 155 -0.76 15.28 8.54
CA LEU A 155 -1.59 15.19 7.33
C LEU A 155 -2.02 13.75 7.03
N THR A 156 -1.17 12.77 7.35
CA THR A 156 -1.51 11.35 7.18
C THR A 156 -2.60 10.93 8.17
N CYS A 157 -2.52 11.37 9.43
CA CYS A 157 -3.56 11.14 10.43
C CYS A 157 -4.89 11.77 10.03
N GLU A 158 -4.88 13.00 9.53
CA GLU A 158 -6.08 13.70 9.03
C GLU A 158 -6.74 12.93 7.88
N ARG A 159 -5.96 12.55 6.85
CA ARG A 159 -6.47 11.75 5.73
C ARG A 159 -7.05 10.41 6.17
N ALA A 160 -6.42 9.75 7.14
CA ALA A 160 -6.92 8.49 7.69
C ALA A 160 -8.25 8.69 8.45
N TYR A 161 -8.36 9.76 9.24
CA TYR A 161 -9.60 10.12 9.93
C TYR A 161 -10.73 10.46 8.95
N ASP A 162 -10.44 11.25 7.92
CA ASP A 162 -11.39 11.61 6.87
C ASP A 162 -11.89 10.38 6.12
N ALA A 163 -11.01 9.42 5.80
CA ALA A 163 -11.41 8.17 5.16
C ALA A 163 -12.37 7.34 6.04
N LEU A 164 -12.12 7.29 7.36
CA LEU A 164 -12.95 6.57 8.31
C LEU A 164 -14.30 7.25 8.58
N THR A 165 -14.35 8.58 8.52
CA THR A 165 -15.57 9.35 8.75
C THR A 165 -16.41 9.51 7.48
N ALA A 166 -15.81 9.73 6.31
CA ALA A 166 -16.51 9.73 5.02
C ALA A 166 -17.17 8.37 4.74
N GLY A 167 -16.52 7.26 5.12
CA GLY A 167 -17.12 5.91 5.05
C GLY A 167 -18.31 5.69 5.99
N LYS A 168 -18.46 6.51 7.05
CA LYS A 168 -19.63 6.47 7.96
C LYS A 168 -20.81 7.33 7.47
N VAL A 169 -20.60 8.28 6.56
CA VAL A 169 -21.66 9.18 6.05
C VAL A 169 -22.46 8.56 4.91
N ALA A 170 -22.09 7.38 4.42
CA ALA A 170 -22.87 6.65 3.41
C ALA A 170 -23.89 5.68 4.05
N THR A 171 -25.00 6.21 4.56
CA THR A 171 -26.31 5.53 4.52
C THR A 171 -27.43 6.58 4.56
N PRO A 172 -28.44 6.54 3.66
CA PRO A 172 -29.64 7.36 3.81
C PRO A 172 -30.46 6.98 5.05
#